data_AF-A0A9N8Z3T4-F1
#
_entry.id   AF-A0A9N8Z3T4-F1
#
_cell.length_a   1.000
_cell.length_b   1.000
_cell.length_c   1.000
_cell.angle_alpha   90.00
_cell.angle_beta   90.00
_cell.angle_gamma   90.00
#
_symmetry.space_group_name_H-M   'P 1'
#
loop_
_entity.id
_entity.type
_entity.pdbx_description
1 polymer ?
#
loop_
_entity_poly.entity_id
_entity_poly.type
_entity_poly.pdbx_seq_one_letter_code
_entity_poly.pdbx_strand_id
1 'polypeptide(L)'
;MLPTVLLLKDKEVSYEKPFALHNYETKFLPILQFNLTNAEELSTLLKNGPDASIIWGIVVTSQRAVKALAEAWKAAENDISPNIQTKWKSLPFFVVGNTTANIATRDLGFTPIGAKESGNAELLADFIELQNICENEEPNTNQDQEKQIPFNWVVFFSPSGVDLALPTLKNLKFWKWIKVAAIGPTTKEHLIMNRSVDVSVVSPKPDPQSLAKVIFKYDSSFLKSDSFSSV
;
A
#
# COMPACT_ATOMS: atom_id res chain seq x y z
N MET A 1 -28.46 22.19 -36.27
CA MET A 1 -28.08 21.88 -34.88
C MET A 1 -26.97 20.86 -34.96
N LEU A 2 -25.82 21.08 -34.32
CA LEU A 2 -24.74 20.09 -34.30
C LEU A 2 -25.17 18.89 -33.46
N PRO A 3 -24.77 17.65 -33.81
CA PRO A 3 -24.96 16.49 -32.95
C PRO A 3 -24.19 16.67 -31.63
N THR A 4 -24.85 16.41 -30.50
CA THR A 4 -24.27 16.54 -29.15
C THR A 4 -23.76 15.19 -28.64
N VAL A 5 -22.53 15.17 -28.11
CA VAL A 5 -21.92 14.02 -27.41
C VAL A 5 -21.95 14.29 -25.91
N LEU A 6 -22.61 13.42 -25.16
CA LEU A 6 -22.62 13.45 -23.69
C LEU A 6 -21.41 12.68 -23.14
N LEU A 7 -20.55 13.37 -22.40
CA LEU A 7 -19.37 12.83 -21.74
C LEU A 7 -19.65 12.70 -20.24
N LEU A 8 -19.69 11.46 -19.74
CA LEU A 8 -19.93 11.15 -18.32
C LEU A 8 -18.64 11.31 -17.48
N LYS A 9 -18.11 12.52 -17.44
CA LYS A 9 -16.84 12.88 -16.79
C LYS A 9 -16.87 14.35 -16.34
N ASP A 10 -15.98 14.68 -15.41
CA ASP A 10 -15.61 16.07 -15.13
C ASP A 10 -15.19 16.81 -16.43
N LYS A 11 -15.46 18.11 -16.48
CA LYS A 11 -15.13 18.93 -17.65
C LYS A 11 -13.62 18.94 -17.90
N GLU A 12 -13.22 18.52 -19.10
CA GLU A 12 -11.82 18.47 -19.50
C GLU A 12 -11.64 18.95 -20.95
N VAL A 13 -10.91 20.06 -21.10
CA VAL A 13 -10.76 20.80 -22.38
C VAL A 13 -10.05 19.96 -23.46
N SER A 14 -9.27 18.96 -23.07
CA SER A 14 -8.58 18.03 -23.97
C SER A 14 -9.55 17.27 -24.90
N TYR A 15 -10.79 17.07 -24.47
CA TYR A 15 -11.83 16.39 -25.24
C TYR A 15 -12.62 17.35 -26.14
N GLU A 16 -12.70 18.64 -25.84
CA GLU A 16 -13.53 19.58 -26.60
C GLU A 16 -13.01 19.76 -28.04
N LYS A 17 -11.69 19.94 -28.21
CA LYS A 17 -11.07 20.20 -29.53
C LYS A 17 -11.26 19.05 -30.53
N PRO A 18 -10.97 17.78 -30.20
CA PRO A 18 -11.17 16.65 -31.13
C PRO A 18 -12.62 16.49 -31.60
N PHE A 19 -13.61 16.69 -30.72
CA PHE A 19 -15.03 16.59 -31.08
C PHE A 19 -15.48 17.79 -31.92
N ALA A 20 -15.01 19.01 -31.59
CA ALA A 20 -15.31 20.21 -32.38
C ALA A 20 -14.78 20.12 -33.82
N LEU A 21 -13.58 19.54 -34.03
CA LEU A 21 -13.01 19.31 -35.36
C LEU A 21 -13.89 18.43 -36.26
N HIS A 22 -14.72 17.57 -35.66
CA HIS A 22 -15.62 16.67 -36.38
C HIS A 22 -17.08 17.15 -36.34
N ASN A 23 -17.33 18.44 -36.05
CA ASN A 23 -18.65 19.04 -35.97
C ASN A 23 -19.58 18.44 -34.90
N TYR A 24 -19.03 18.05 -33.74
CA TYR A 24 -19.81 17.65 -32.56
C TYR A 24 -19.74 18.72 -31.45
N GLU A 25 -20.86 18.87 -30.73
CA GLU A 25 -20.90 19.63 -29.48
C GLU A 25 -20.69 18.70 -28.28
N THR A 26 -19.81 19.04 -27.33
CA THR A 26 -19.58 18.22 -26.13
C THR A 26 -20.34 18.74 -24.93
N LYS A 27 -21.08 17.87 -24.24
CA LYS A 27 -21.73 18.16 -22.96
C LYS A 27 -21.14 17.26 -21.88
N PHE A 28 -20.68 17.84 -20.77
CA PHE A 28 -20.10 17.09 -19.66
C PHE A 28 -21.13 16.89 -18.55
N LEU A 29 -21.23 15.66 -18.03
CA LEU A 29 -22.02 15.32 -16.85
C LEU A 29 -21.14 14.57 -15.86
N PRO A 30 -20.69 15.22 -14.77
CA PRO A 30 -19.94 14.56 -13.72
C PRO A 30 -20.83 13.52 -13.02
N ILE A 31 -20.48 12.24 -13.14
CA ILE A 31 -21.23 11.13 -12.50
C ILE A 31 -20.54 10.55 -11.26
N LEU A 32 -19.29 10.96 -11.00
CA LEU A 32 -18.52 10.55 -9.82
C LEU A 32 -18.17 11.80 -9.02
N GLN A 33 -18.55 11.82 -7.75
CA GLN A 33 -18.10 12.82 -6.80
C GLN A 33 -17.13 12.18 -5.81
N PHE A 34 -16.11 12.94 -5.44
CA PHE A 34 -15.13 12.55 -4.44
C PHE A 34 -15.38 13.39 -3.19
N ASN A 35 -15.47 12.73 -2.03
CA ASN A 35 -15.56 13.39 -0.74
C ASN A 35 -14.50 12.81 0.20
N LEU A 36 -13.94 13.67 1.05
CA LEU A 36 -12.98 13.26 2.07
C LEU A 36 -13.74 12.80 3.31
N THR A 37 -13.49 11.57 3.75
CA THR A 37 -14.23 10.99 4.88
C THR A 37 -13.46 11.00 6.20
N ASN A 38 -12.12 11.07 6.18
CA ASN A 38 -11.26 10.94 7.39
C ASN A 38 -10.14 12.01 7.46
N ALA A 39 -10.41 13.24 7.03
CA ALA A 39 -9.39 14.29 6.97
C ALA A 39 -8.81 14.67 8.35
N GLU A 40 -9.63 14.69 9.40
CA GLU A 40 -9.21 15.01 10.77
C GLU A 40 -8.31 13.92 11.38
N GLU A 41 -8.67 12.65 11.18
CA GLU A 41 -7.87 11.51 11.64
C GLU A 41 -6.49 11.50 10.95
N LEU A 42 -6.47 11.73 9.64
CA LEU A 42 -5.22 11.85 8.88
C LEU A 42 -4.39 13.04 9.37
N SER A 43 -5.00 14.20 9.60
CA SER A 43 -4.31 15.37 10.16
C SER A 43 -3.70 15.07 11.53
N THR A 44 -4.43 14.38 12.40
CA THR A 44 -3.96 13.98 13.74
C THR A 44 -2.77 13.01 13.66
N LEU A 45 -2.84 12.03 12.75
CA LEU A 45 -1.74 11.11 12.47
C LEU A 45 -0.48 11.86 12.01
N LEU A 46 -0.63 12.83 11.10
CA LEU A 46 0.48 13.65 10.61
C LEU A 46 1.11 14.50 11.73
N LYS A 47 0.29 15.06 12.64
CA LYS A 47 0.75 15.83 13.81
C LYS A 47 1.58 15.01 14.78
N ASN A 48 1.18 13.77 15.04
CA ASN A 48 1.88 12.87 15.96
C ASN A 48 3.24 12.40 15.40
N GLY A 49 3.43 12.49 14.09
CA GLY A 49 4.66 12.11 13.43
C GLY A 49 4.75 10.60 13.15
N PRO A 50 5.73 10.19 12.34
CA PRO A 50 5.80 8.82 11.84
C PRO A 50 6.18 7.81 12.94
N ASP A 51 7.03 8.20 13.90
CA ASP A 51 7.51 7.30 14.96
C ASP A 51 6.39 6.86 15.91
N ALA A 52 5.41 7.74 16.17
CA ALA A 52 4.30 7.46 17.07
C ALA A 52 3.40 6.31 16.56
N SER A 53 3.44 6.03 15.26
CA SER A 53 2.66 4.96 14.62
C SER A 53 3.54 3.95 13.87
N ILE A 54 4.87 4.02 14.06
CA ILE A 54 5.86 3.14 13.41
C ILE A 54 5.65 3.12 11.87
N ILE A 55 5.48 4.31 11.29
CA ILE A 55 5.24 4.46 9.85
C ILE A 55 6.59 4.52 9.15
N TRP A 56 6.88 3.48 8.37
CA TRP A 56 8.11 3.36 7.59
C TRP A 56 8.03 4.03 6.21
N GLY A 57 6.83 4.24 5.67
CA GLY A 57 6.67 4.83 4.34
C GLY A 57 5.22 5.22 4.04
N ILE A 58 5.04 6.00 2.98
CA ILE A 58 3.73 6.44 2.52
C ILE A 58 3.50 5.89 1.11
N VAL A 59 2.33 5.29 0.86
CA VAL A 59 1.94 4.82 -0.47
C VAL A 59 0.72 5.59 -0.95
N VAL A 60 0.80 6.19 -2.14
CA VAL A 60 -0.31 6.92 -2.75
C VAL A 60 -0.53 6.50 -4.19
N THR A 61 -1.66 5.83 -4.45
CA THR A 61 -1.95 5.20 -5.75
C THR A 61 -2.92 6.00 -6.61
N SER A 62 -3.40 7.17 -6.15
CA SER A 62 -4.33 7.99 -6.92
C SER A 62 -4.13 9.49 -6.69
N GLN A 63 -4.45 10.28 -7.71
CA GLN A 63 -4.43 11.74 -7.63
C GLN A 63 -5.36 12.28 -6.52
N ARG A 64 -6.47 11.58 -6.24
CA ARG A 64 -7.42 11.99 -5.20
C ARG A 64 -6.85 11.78 -3.80
N ALA A 65 -6.10 10.70 -3.59
CA ALA A 65 -5.40 10.44 -2.35
C ALA A 65 -4.25 11.44 -2.12
N VAL A 66 -3.54 11.87 -3.17
CA VAL A 66 -2.55 12.96 -3.05
C VAL A 66 -3.21 14.25 -2.59
N LYS A 67 -4.35 14.62 -3.18
CA LYS A 67 -5.11 15.82 -2.79
C LYS A 67 -5.60 15.74 -1.34
N ALA A 68 -6.14 14.59 -0.94
CA ALA A 68 -6.55 14.33 0.44
C ALA A 68 -5.39 14.54 1.42
N LEU A 69 -4.23 13.97 1.09
CA LEU A 69 -3.02 14.11 1.90
C LEU A 69 -2.52 15.56 1.94
N ALA A 70 -2.59 16.29 0.82
CA ALA A 70 -2.20 17.70 0.77
C ALA A 70 -3.10 18.60 1.61
N GLU A 71 -4.41 18.35 1.61
CA GLU A 71 -5.34 19.08 2.47
C GLU A 71 -5.09 18.78 3.95
N ALA A 72 -4.93 17.50 4.30
CA ALA A 72 -4.61 17.10 5.67
C ALA A 72 -3.25 17.63 6.15
N TRP A 73 -2.25 17.66 5.26
CA TRP A 73 -0.93 18.20 5.55
C TRP A 73 -0.98 19.70 5.81
N LYS A 74 -1.68 20.48 4.97
CA LYS A 74 -1.87 21.92 5.20
C LYS A 74 -2.58 22.21 6.52
N ALA A 75 -3.57 21.40 6.88
CA ALA A 75 -4.26 21.52 8.16
C ALA A 75 -3.35 21.16 9.36
N ALA A 76 -2.32 20.35 9.15
CA ALA A 76 -1.39 19.92 10.18
C ALA A 76 -0.12 20.78 10.27
N GLU A 77 0.33 21.37 9.17
CA GLU A 77 1.66 21.99 9.01
C GLU A 77 1.94 23.11 10.02
N ASN A 78 0.91 23.89 10.39
CA ASN A 78 1.06 24.95 11.39
C ASN A 78 1.27 24.43 12.82
N ASP A 79 0.85 23.19 13.09
CA ASP A 79 0.91 22.57 14.42
C ASP A 79 2.08 21.56 14.53
N ILE A 80 2.77 21.27 13.42
CA ILE A 80 3.86 20.30 13.35
C ILE A 80 5.20 20.98 13.64
N SER A 81 6.00 20.40 14.53
CA SER A 81 7.38 20.86 14.76
C SER A 81 8.29 20.60 13.54
N PRO A 82 9.30 21.44 13.26
CA PRO A 82 10.21 21.26 12.13
C PRO A 82 10.90 19.87 12.09
N ASN A 83 11.14 19.27 13.26
CA ASN A 83 11.70 17.93 13.37
C ASN A 83 10.78 16.86 12.79
N ILE A 84 9.49 16.90 13.14
CA ILE A 84 8.49 15.96 12.62
C ILE A 84 8.30 16.15 11.12
N GLN A 85 8.28 17.40 10.65
CA GLN A 85 8.20 17.71 9.22
C GLN A 85 9.36 17.10 8.42
N THR A 86 10.58 17.18 8.97
CA THR A 86 11.78 16.60 8.36
C THR A 86 11.71 15.08 8.33
N LYS A 87 11.25 14.44 9.42
CA LYS A 87 11.07 12.98 9.48
C LYS A 87 10.08 12.47 8.43
N TRP A 88 8.95 13.14 8.27
CA TRP A 88 7.99 12.79 7.22
C TRP A 88 8.62 12.88 5.84
N LYS A 89 9.33 13.98 5.53
CA LYS A 89 9.98 14.18 4.23
C LYS A 89 11.13 13.22 3.95
N SER A 90 11.75 12.65 4.98
CA SER A 90 12.76 11.60 4.84
C SER A 90 12.19 10.20 4.61
N LEU A 91 10.89 9.98 4.87
CA LEU A 91 10.29 8.68 4.61
C LEU A 91 10.17 8.40 3.10
N PRO A 92 10.32 7.14 2.68
CA PRO A 92 10.03 6.75 1.32
C PRO A 92 8.55 7.02 0.97
N PHE A 93 8.36 7.74 -0.13
CA PHE A 93 7.03 8.13 -0.64
C PHE A 93 6.77 7.44 -1.97
N PHE A 94 5.98 6.38 -1.95
CA PHE A 94 5.71 5.50 -3.07
C PHE A 94 4.46 5.94 -3.84
N VAL A 95 4.55 5.99 -5.16
CA VAL A 95 3.41 6.37 -6.02
C VAL A 95 3.28 5.50 -7.25
N VAL A 96 2.04 5.34 -7.71
CA VAL A 96 1.72 4.69 -8.98
C VAL A 96 1.40 5.74 -10.04
N GLY A 97 2.15 5.70 -11.13
CA GLY A 97 1.94 6.52 -12.33
C GLY A 97 2.43 7.97 -12.24
N ASN A 98 2.98 8.47 -13.36
CA ASN A 98 3.56 9.81 -13.49
C ASN A 98 2.61 10.93 -13.08
N THR A 99 1.31 10.83 -13.37
CA THR A 99 0.37 11.91 -13.04
C THR A 99 0.20 12.07 -11.53
N THR A 100 0.16 10.97 -10.79
CA THR A 100 0.10 10.98 -9.31
C THR A 100 1.39 11.54 -8.74
N ALA A 101 2.54 11.13 -9.27
CA ALA A 101 3.86 11.60 -8.87
C ALA A 101 4.02 13.12 -9.06
N ASN A 102 3.65 13.63 -10.23
CA ASN A 102 3.77 15.06 -10.54
C ASN A 102 2.94 15.91 -9.58
N ILE A 103 1.73 15.46 -9.21
CA ILE A 103 0.88 16.15 -8.25
C ILE A 103 1.51 16.07 -6.85
N ALA A 104 2.04 14.91 -6.44
CA ALA A 104 2.68 14.74 -5.13
C ALA A 104 3.90 15.66 -4.96
N THR A 105 4.79 15.73 -5.96
CA THR A 105 5.94 16.64 -5.91
C THR A 105 5.51 18.10 -5.84
N ARG A 106 4.54 18.50 -6.66
CA ARG A 106 4.08 19.89 -6.73
C ARG A 106 3.35 20.33 -5.46
N ASP A 107 2.45 19.50 -4.94
CA ASP A 107 1.50 19.91 -3.90
C ASP A 107 1.98 19.59 -2.47
N LEU A 108 2.90 18.63 -2.31
CA LEU A 108 3.40 18.20 -1.00
C LEU A 108 4.91 18.38 -0.83
N GLY A 109 5.67 18.57 -1.91
CA GLY A 109 7.13 18.65 -1.85
C GLY A 109 7.83 17.34 -1.47
N PHE A 110 7.15 16.19 -1.60
CA PHE A 110 7.79 14.88 -1.49
C PHE A 110 8.55 14.53 -2.78
N THR A 111 9.54 13.65 -2.66
CA THR A 111 10.23 13.03 -3.79
C THR A 111 9.63 11.64 -4.03
N PRO A 112 8.63 11.50 -4.91
CA PRO A 112 7.97 10.23 -5.16
C PRO A 112 8.89 9.21 -5.81
N ILE A 113 8.77 7.96 -5.38
CA ILE A 113 9.52 6.80 -5.87
C ILE A 113 8.55 5.81 -6.55
N GLY A 114 8.99 5.15 -7.62
CA GLY A 114 8.21 4.15 -8.35
C GLY A 114 7.30 4.70 -9.45
N ALA A 115 7.34 6.00 -9.74
CA ALA A 115 6.44 6.65 -10.70
C ALA A 115 6.61 6.17 -12.16
N LYS A 116 7.84 5.84 -12.57
CA LYS A 116 8.15 5.36 -13.93
C LYS A 116 8.15 3.83 -14.00
N GLU A 117 8.44 3.20 -12.86
CA GLU A 117 8.65 1.77 -12.70
C GLU A 117 7.36 1.03 -12.32
N SER A 118 6.36 1.72 -11.79
CA SER A 118 5.05 1.17 -11.42
C SER A 118 3.90 1.85 -12.15
N GLY A 119 3.39 1.16 -13.19
CA GLY A 119 2.15 1.52 -13.88
C GLY A 119 0.90 1.02 -13.16
N ASN A 120 1.07 0.11 -12.19
CA ASN A 120 0.01 -0.50 -11.40
C ASN A 120 0.52 -0.81 -9.97
N ALA A 121 -0.39 -1.26 -9.10
CA ALA A 121 -0.07 -1.59 -7.70
C ALA A 121 0.89 -2.79 -7.55
N GLU A 122 0.95 -3.66 -8.55
CA GLU A 122 1.71 -4.90 -8.55
C GLU A 122 3.20 -4.61 -8.71
N LEU A 123 3.55 -3.83 -9.73
CA LEU A 123 4.92 -3.36 -9.95
C LEU A 123 5.44 -2.49 -8.81
N LEU A 124 4.54 -1.77 -8.12
CA LEU A 124 4.93 -0.98 -6.96
C LEU A 124 5.33 -1.86 -5.78
N ALA A 125 4.64 -2.98 -5.56
CA ALA A 125 4.97 -3.92 -4.48
C ALA A 125 6.36 -4.54 -4.69
N ASP A 126 6.66 -4.99 -5.91
CA ASP A 126 7.98 -5.53 -6.27
C ASP A 126 9.09 -4.48 -6.09
N PHE A 127 8.81 -3.22 -6.46
CA PHE A 127 9.76 -2.12 -6.30
C PHE A 127 10.05 -1.79 -4.83
N ILE A 128 9.03 -1.75 -3.98
CA ILE A 128 9.18 -1.52 -2.53
C ILE A 128 10.02 -2.63 -1.89
N GLU A 129 9.80 -3.89 -2.30
CA GLU A 129 10.57 -5.04 -1.82
C GLU A 129 12.05 -4.95 -2.20
N LEU A 130 12.37 -4.51 -3.42
CA LEU A 130 13.75 -4.33 -3.87
C LEU A 130 14.48 -3.18 -3.14
N GLN A 131 13.80 -2.07 -2.84
CA GLN A 131 14.39 -0.95 -2.08
C GLN A 131 14.77 -1.36 -0.65
N ASN A 132 13.95 -2.19 0.00
CA ASN A 132 14.25 -2.75 1.32
C ASN A 132 15.49 -3.67 1.34
N ILE A 133 15.87 -4.25 0.21
CA ILE A 133 17.04 -5.13 0.11
C ILE A 133 18.33 -4.31 -0.06
N CYS A 134 18.28 -3.15 -0.73
CA CYS A 134 19.46 -2.36 -1.06
C CYS A 134 20.01 -1.48 0.09
N GLU A 135 19.19 -1.06 1.07
CA GLU A 135 19.68 -0.30 2.23
C GLU A 135 20.44 -1.15 3.28
N ASN A 136 20.49 -2.48 3.10
CA ASN A 136 21.04 -3.42 4.08
C ASN A 136 22.45 -3.95 3.79
N GLU A 137 23.20 -3.37 2.85
CA GLU A 137 24.58 -3.83 2.57
C GLU A 137 25.62 -2.71 2.62
N GLU A 138 26.34 -2.61 3.75
CA GLU A 138 27.82 -2.60 3.81
C GLU A 138 28.35 -3.01 5.22
N PRO A 139 29.61 -3.50 5.35
CA PRO A 139 29.93 -4.69 6.17
C PRO A 139 30.82 -4.45 7.42
N ASN A 140 30.98 -5.52 8.22
CA ASN A 140 31.85 -5.76 9.40
C ASN A 140 31.27 -5.29 10.76
N THR A 141 31.31 -6.04 11.87
CA THR A 141 32.11 -7.20 12.31
C THR A 141 31.33 -7.92 13.42
N ASN A 142 31.42 -9.26 13.48
CA ASN A 142 31.17 -10.13 14.64
C ASN A 142 30.38 -9.53 15.82
N GLN A 143 29.06 -9.64 15.82
CA GLN A 143 28.28 -10.02 17.00
C GLN A 143 26.99 -10.71 16.52
N ASP A 144 26.60 -11.77 17.21
CA ASP A 144 25.35 -12.49 17.05
C ASP A 144 24.16 -11.54 17.24
N GLN A 145 23.80 -10.81 16.20
CA GLN A 145 22.54 -10.10 16.12
C GLN A 145 21.51 -11.09 15.59
N GLU A 146 20.60 -11.55 16.47
CA GLU A 146 19.36 -12.19 16.06
C GLU A 146 18.75 -11.37 14.93
N LYS A 147 18.84 -11.91 13.70
CA LYS A 147 18.28 -11.26 12.51
C LYS A 147 16.79 -11.09 12.74
N GLN A 148 16.39 -9.87 13.07
CA GLN A 148 15.02 -9.50 13.30
C GLN A 148 14.23 -9.75 12.00
N ILE A 149 13.30 -10.69 12.05
CA ILE A 149 12.45 -10.99 10.90
C ILE A 149 11.50 -9.78 10.75
N PRO A 150 11.48 -9.09 9.59
CA PRO A 150 10.78 -7.82 9.44
C PRO A 150 9.25 -7.94 9.54
N PHE A 151 8.71 -9.14 9.33
CA PHE A 151 7.29 -9.46 9.50
C PHE A 151 7.11 -10.96 9.75
N ASN A 152 6.06 -11.36 10.47
CA ASN A 152 5.79 -12.78 10.78
C ASN A 152 4.71 -13.41 9.91
N TRP A 153 3.93 -12.59 9.21
CA TRP A 153 2.75 -13.03 8.45
C TRP A 153 2.74 -12.44 7.04
N VAL A 154 2.29 -13.25 6.08
CA VAL A 154 1.88 -12.82 4.74
C VAL A 154 0.43 -13.27 4.52
N VAL A 155 -0.41 -12.37 4.02
CA VAL A 155 -1.82 -12.65 3.75
C VAL A 155 -2.09 -12.56 2.24
N PHE A 156 -2.61 -13.64 1.66
CA PHE A 156 -3.05 -13.66 0.26
C PHE A 156 -4.57 -13.50 0.16
N PHE A 157 -4.99 -12.49 -0.61
CA PHE A 157 -6.40 -12.14 -0.81
C PHE A 157 -7.03 -12.77 -2.06
N SER A 158 -6.25 -13.34 -2.99
CA SER A 158 -6.77 -13.97 -4.21
C SER A 158 -5.75 -14.93 -4.85
N PRO A 159 -6.20 -15.89 -5.68
CA PRO A 159 -5.34 -16.73 -6.52
C PRO A 159 -4.36 -15.92 -7.38
N SER A 160 -4.81 -14.84 -8.01
CA SER A 160 -3.95 -13.99 -8.84
C SER A 160 -2.82 -13.34 -8.02
N GLY A 161 -3.10 -12.91 -6.78
CA GLY A 161 -2.07 -12.38 -5.88
C GLY A 161 -1.03 -13.43 -5.48
N VAL A 162 -1.44 -14.71 -5.42
CA VAL A 162 -0.54 -15.83 -5.17
C VAL A 162 0.38 -16.05 -6.37
N ASP A 163 -0.15 -16.10 -7.60
CA ASP A 163 0.64 -16.30 -8.81
C ASP A 163 1.72 -15.23 -8.98
N LEU A 164 1.36 -13.99 -8.65
CA LEU A 164 2.23 -12.83 -8.77
C LEU A 164 3.31 -12.80 -7.69
N ALA A 165 2.94 -12.80 -6.41
CA ALA A 165 3.87 -12.47 -5.33
C ALA A 165 4.61 -13.69 -4.77
N LEU A 166 4.03 -14.89 -4.83
CA LEU A 166 4.62 -16.08 -4.22
C LEU A 166 6.00 -16.47 -4.80
N PRO A 167 6.27 -16.36 -6.12
CA PRO A 167 7.59 -16.65 -6.67
C PRO A 167 8.72 -15.80 -6.06
N THR A 168 8.46 -14.52 -5.82
CA THR A 168 9.42 -13.57 -5.23
C THR A 168 9.57 -13.81 -3.73
N LEU A 169 8.46 -13.87 -3.00
CA LEU A 169 8.45 -14.06 -1.54
C LEU A 169 9.17 -15.35 -1.09
N LYS A 170 9.11 -16.42 -1.90
CA LYS A 170 9.82 -17.67 -1.62
C LYS A 170 11.34 -17.57 -1.69
N ASN A 171 11.88 -16.56 -2.38
CA ASN A 171 13.33 -16.34 -2.47
C ASN A 171 13.88 -15.58 -1.26
N LEU A 172 13.01 -15.09 -0.37
CA LEU A 172 13.42 -14.45 0.88
C LEU A 172 14.14 -15.45 1.77
N LYS A 173 15.34 -15.08 2.26
CA LYS A 173 16.17 -15.92 3.14
C LYS A 173 15.41 -16.38 4.39
N PHE A 174 14.41 -15.61 4.81
CA PHE A 174 13.60 -15.87 5.99
C PHE A 174 12.22 -16.47 5.72
N TRP A 175 11.87 -16.79 4.47
CA TRP A 175 10.55 -17.30 4.08
C TRP A 175 10.10 -18.52 4.90
N LYS A 176 11.03 -19.39 5.28
CA LYS A 176 10.74 -20.61 6.08
C LYS A 176 10.14 -20.32 7.46
N TRP A 177 10.30 -19.09 7.96
CA TRP A 177 9.78 -18.67 9.27
C TRP A 177 8.53 -17.78 9.15
N ILE A 178 8.06 -17.54 7.92
CA ILE A 178 6.87 -16.72 7.65
C ILE A 178 5.61 -17.59 7.69
N LYS A 179 4.60 -17.12 8.42
CA LYS A 179 3.26 -17.72 8.48
C LYS A 179 2.42 -17.19 7.33
N VAL A 180 1.61 -18.06 6.74
CA VAL A 180 0.79 -17.70 5.56
C VAL A 180 -0.68 -17.78 5.90
N ALA A 181 -1.41 -16.69 5.65
CA ALA A 181 -2.86 -16.65 5.74
C ALA A 181 -3.49 -16.53 4.36
N ALA A 182 -4.62 -17.21 4.15
CA ALA A 182 -5.46 -17.02 2.97
C ALA A 182 -6.80 -16.38 3.38
N ILE A 183 -7.30 -15.43 2.59
CA ILE A 183 -8.59 -14.77 2.88
C ILE A 183 -9.79 -15.72 2.71
N GLY A 184 -9.62 -16.82 1.98
CA GLY A 184 -10.69 -17.77 1.73
C GLY A 184 -10.22 -19.08 1.07
N PRO A 185 -11.14 -20.05 0.91
CA PRO A 185 -10.82 -21.41 0.44
C PRO A 185 -10.17 -21.46 -0.94
N THR A 186 -10.66 -20.67 -1.90
CA THR A 186 -10.11 -20.65 -3.27
C THR A 186 -8.64 -20.21 -3.28
N THR A 187 -8.27 -19.19 -2.50
CA THR A 187 -6.88 -18.76 -2.38
C THR A 187 -6.00 -19.81 -1.69
N LYS A 188 -6.55 -20.52 -0.68
CA LYS A 188 -5.86 -21.64 -0.02
C LYS A 188 -5.57 -22.78 -1.00
N GLU A 189 -6.56 -23.20 -1.77
CA GLU A 189 -6.40 -24.24 -2.78
C GLU A 189 -5.30 -23.87 -3.77
N HIS A 190 -5.30 -22.63 -4.25
CA HIS A 190 -4.29 -22.13 -5.17
C HIS A 190 -2.87 -22.12 -4.57
N LEU A 191 -2.72 -21.72 -3.30
CA LEU A 191 -1.44 -21.77 -2.57
C LEU A 191 -0.89 -23.19 -2.44
N ILE A 192 -1.77 -24.17 -2.20
CA ILE A 192 -1.40 -25.59 -2.08
C ILE A 192 -1.02 -26.16 -3.45
N MET A 193 -1.85 -25.92 -4.46
CA MET A 193 -1.66 -26.44 -5.82
C MET A 193 -0.38 -25.93 -6.46
N ASN A 194 -0.05 -24.64 -6.26
CA ASN A 194 1.04 -24.05 -7.00
C ASN A 194 2.42 -24.49 -6.53
N ARG A 195 2.73 -24.52 -5.21
CA ARG A 195 4.12 -24.81 -4.77
C ARG A 195 4.26 -25.33 -3.33
N SER A 196 3.37 -26.18 -2.80
CA SER A 196 3.53 -26.76 -1.44
C SER A 196 3.76 -25.71 -0.33
N VAL A 197 3.00 -24.61 -0.35
CA VAL A 197 3.02 -23.62 0.74
C VAL A 197 2.15 -24.15 1.87
N ASP A 198 2.69 -24.18 3.08
CA ASP A 198 1.89 -24.46 4.26
C ASP A 198 1.07 -23.23 4.64
N VAL A 199 -0.25 -23.35 4.53
CA VAL A 199 -1.18 -22.27 4.86
C VAL A 199 -1.55 -22.38 6.33
N SER A 200 -0.95 -21.53 7.15
CA SER A 200 -1.14 -21.48 8.60
C SER A 200 -2.59 -21.24 9.00
N VAL A 201 -3.30 -20.32 8.32
CA VAL A 201 -4.72 -20.06 8.58
C VAL A 201 -5.49 -19.71 7.31
N VAL A 202 -6.80 -19.96 7.34
CA VAL A 202 -7.75 -19.47 6.34
C VAL A 202 -8.86 -18.71 7.05
N SER A 203 -9.15 -17.49 6.58
CA SER A 203 -10.23 -16.71 7.15
C SER A 203 -11.58 -17.40 6.88
N PRO A 204 -12.48 -17.50 7.89
CA PRO A 204 -13.80 -18.11 7.70
C PRO A 204 -14.74 -17.23 6.87
N LYS A 205 -14.45 -15.92 6.79
CA LYS A 205 -15.16 -14.94 5.96
C LYS A 205 -14.17 -13.95 5.37
N PRO A 206 -14.41 -13.41 4.17
CA PRO A 206 -13.51 -12.48 3.51
C PRO A 206 -13.68 -11.05 4.06
N ASP A 207 -13.59 -10.91 5.39
CA ASP A 207 -13.69 -9.64 6.10
C ASP A 207 -12.52 -9.46 7.08
N PRO A 208 -12.15 -8.21 7.42
CA PRO A 208 -11.01 -7.93 8.29
C PRO A 208 -11.13 -8.52 9.70
N GLN A 209 -12.32 -8.49 10.31
CA GLN A 209 -12.50 -8.95 11.69
C GLN A 209 -12.27 -10.47 11.80
N SER A 210 -12.83 -11.22 10.85
CA SER A 210 -12.69 -12.67 10.77
C SER A 210 -11.24 -13.09 10.54
N LEU A 211 -10.52 -12.39 9.67
CA LEU A 211 -9.10 -12.63 9.38
C LEU A 211 -8.22 -12.36 10.61
N ALA A 212 -8.37 -11.18 11.24
CA ALA A 212 -7.58 -10.82 12.41
C ALA A 212 -7.80 -11.81 13.57
N LYS A 213 -9.06 -12.19 13.82
CA LYS A 213 -9.42 -13.14 14.88
C LYS A 213 -8.75 -14.51 14.69
N VAL A 214 -8.66 -15.01 13.46
CA VAL A 214 -8.04 -16.32 13.21
C VAL A 214 -6.52 -16.27 13.34
N ILE A 215 -5.89 -15.16 12.91
CA ILE A 215 -4.44 -14.93 13.08
C ILE A 215 -4.08 -14.88 14.57
N PHE A 216 -4.79 -14.07 15.37
CA PHE A 216 -4.53 -13.96 16.82
C PHE A 216 -4.72 -15.28 17.55
N LYS A 217 -5.76 -16.05 17.18
CA LYS A 217 -5.99 -17.38 17.74
C LYS A 217 -4.84 -18.33 17.41
N TYR A 218 -4.32 -18.28 16.18
CA TYR A 218 -3.19 -19.09 15.76
C TYR A 218 -1.95 -18.75 16.59
N ASP A 219 -1.56 -17.48 16.68
CA ASP A 219 -0.36 -17.09 17.46
C ASP A 219 -0.50 -17.41 18.96
N SER A 220 -1.68 -17.21 19.53
CA SER A 220 -1.95 -17.54 20.94
C SER A 220 -1.84 -19.03 21.25
N SER A 221 -1.98 -19.91 20.25
CA SER A 221 -1.89 -21.36 20.45
C SER A 221 -0.45 -21.85 20.65
N PHE A 222 0.55 -21.06 20.22
CA PHE A 222 1.98 -21.36 20.40
C PHE A 222 2.57 -20.71 21.66
N LEU A 223 1.91 -19.69 22.24
CA LEU A 223 2.32 -19.11 23.52
C LEU A 223 1.94 -19.99 24.73
N LYS A 224 0.98 -20.91 24.57
CA LYS A 224 0.54 -21.84 25.63
C LYS A 224 1.34 -23.15 25.66
N SER A 225 2.07 -23.48 24.59
CA SER A 225 2.93 -24.67 24.55
C SER A 225 4.25 -24.47 25.29
N ASP A 226 4.75 -23.23 25.38
CA ASP A 226 6.03 -22.92 26.06
C ASP A 226 5.89 -22.84 27.59
N SER A 227 4.66 -22.71 28.11
CA SER A 227 4.39 -22.64 29.56
C SER A 227 4.23 -24.01 30.24
N PHE A 228 4.43 -25.13 29.54
CA PHE A 228 4.30 -26.49 30.10
C PHE A 228 5.60 -27.32 30.11
N SER A 229 6.75 -26.75 29.73
CA SER A 229 8.06 -27.41 29.86
C SER A 229 8.85 -26.96 31.10
N SER A 230 8.17 -26.42 32.11
CA SER A 230 8.79 -26.09 33.41
C SER A 230 7.88 -26.49 34.55
N VAL A 231 7.74 -27.80 34.74
CA VAL A 231 7.43 -28.43 36.04
C VAL A 231 8.29 -29.69 36.16
#